data_AF-A0A4E0QNL5-F1
#
_entry.id   AF-A0A4E0QNL5-F1
#
_cell.length_a   1.000
_cell.length_b   1.000
_cell.length_c   1.000
_cell.angle_alpha   90.00
_cell.angle_beta   90.00
_cell.angle_gamma   90.00
#
_symmetry.space_group_name_H-M   'P 1'
#
loop_
_entity.id
_entity.type
_entity.pdbx_description
1 polymer ?
#
loop_
_entity_poly.entity_id
_entity_poly.type
_entity_poly.pdbx_seq_one_letter_code
_entity_poly.pdbx_strand_id
1 'polypeptide(L)'
;MEKHQHLKLPLFHGNIERKKRHGGGGFSLPQGRNKACFSRETSQQAKNLSRAFSALKKQFPVRIDPTLIFEIEINQSVSPDAFERTLASLGIHVLSVAEGKKGFWVVFSEDEDLSRFKQKLEIYGSEEGPKYDFFHAIESFGDIPLEKKIGKGLAEQPLTDRADFIDLELWKMTDPQKNEQFIQQLKDSYTDSSQFRHTDTLTTKSFVLLRVKLTKAVFEKIIQLKEIARVDRPAMVQFKPFEMMQPDIEGIEFNAPEENATGILVIDSGIISNHPMLEKCVGGEENFQSGETETQDTVGHGTAVAGCAVYGNIADSLETKTFTPSNWVFSAKVMYAEKDFNDKAINAIYDSEKLIEHQFKDAIESFLSEYHIKVVNISLGNCNEIWHKHYFRQLPLAALIDELAFNFPYVVFVVSAGNQSPLNFYILSRICCCWGQIILFYQLKTFMRQRTRKKPNNAIYIFVAMA
;
A
#
# COMPACT_ATOMS: atom_id res chain seq x y z
N MET A 1 34.05 -47.04 11.14
CA MET A 1 33.32 -45.81 10.79
C MET A 1 32.77 -45.21 12.07
N GLU A 2 33.36 -44.09 12.46
CA GLU A 2 33.12 -43.37 13.70
C GLU A 2 31.70 -42.78 13.74
N LYS A 3 31.00 -42.96 14.86
CA LYS A 3 29.80 -42.17 15.18
C LYS A 3 30.27 -40.80 15.65
N HIS A 4 30.11 -39.78 14.82
CA HIS A 4 30.35 -38.40 15.26
C HIS A 4 29.47 -38.07 16.46
N GLN A 5 30.11 -37.68 17.57
CA GLN A 5 29.46 -37.18 18.77
C GLN A 5 28.69 -35.92 18.42
N HIS A 6 27.37 -35.95 18.61
CA HIS A 6 26.52 -34.78 18.47
C HIS A 6 26.95 -33.73 19.51
N LEU A 7 27.11 -32.47 19.11
CA LEU A 7 27.40 -31.36 20.02
C LEU A 7 26.37 -31.37 21.17
N LYS A 8 26.81 -31.58 22.41
CA LYS A 8 25.97 -31.37 23.58
C LYS A 8 25.77 -29.87 23.75
N LEU A 9 24.61 -29.37 23.33
CA LEU A 9 24.19 -28.01 23.62
C LEU A 9 24.18 -27.82 25.15
N PRO A 10 24.85 -26.79 25.69
CA PRO A 10 24.77 -26.52 27.12
C PRO A 10 23.32 -26.19 27.49
N LEU A 11 22.75 -26.97 28.41
CA LEU A 11 21.48 -26.66 29.03
C LEU A 11 21.66 -25.36 29.81
N PHE A 12 21.08 -24.28 29.28
CA PHE A 12 21.06 -22.99 29.95
C PHE A 12 20.20 -23.12 31.22
N HIS A 13 20.84 -23.33 32.38
CA HIS A 13 20.22 -23.27 33.70
C HIS A 13 20.11 -21.81 34.13
N GLY A 14 19.52 -20.98 33.28
CA GLY A 14 19.00 -19.69 33.70
C GLY A 14 17.69 -19.98 34.42
N ASN A 15 17.56 -19.53 35.67
CA ASN A 15 16.26 -19.34 36.29
C ASN A 15 15.51 -18.30 35.43
N ILE A 16 14.92 -18.73 34.32
CA ILE A 16 13.91 -17.95 33.63
C ILE A 16 12.75 -18.01 34.61
N GLU A 17 12.70 -17.04 35.53
CA GLU A 17 11.49 -16.78 36.28
C GLU A 17 10.39 -16.73 35.25
N ARG A 18 9.56 -17.78 35.25
CA ARG A 18 8.41 -17.87 34.38
C ARG A 18 7.63 -16.61 34.69
N LYS A 19 7.68 -15.63 33.78
CA LYS A 19 7.08 -14.30 33.96
C LYS A 19 5.72 -14.56 34.58
N LYS A 20 5.54 -14.19 35.86
CA LYS A 20 4.30 -14.46 36.58
C LYS A 20 3.21 -13.91 35.68
N ARG A 21 2.43 -14.80 35.03
CA ARG A 21 1.20 -14.41 34.38
C ARG A 21 0.44 -13.74 35.49
N HIS A 22 0.33 -12.42 35.43
CA HIS A 22 -0.49 -11.69 36.36
C HIS A 22 -1.90 -12.21 36.11
N GLY A 23 -2.33 -13.15 36.94
CA GLY A 23 -3.72 -13.51 37.10
C GLY A 23 -4.40 -12.24 37.56
N GLY A 24 -5.18 -11.65 36.68
CA GLY A 24 -5.81 -10.36 36.90
C GLY A 24 -6.73 -10.05 35.73
N GLY A 25 -7.66 -10.95 35.43
CA GLY A 25 -8.75 -10.70 34.50
C GLY A 25 -9.78 -9.77 35.13
N GLY A 26 -9.36 -8.54 35.42
CA GLY A 26 -10.19 -7.50 36.03
C GLY A 26 -9.98 -6.18 35.30
N PHE A 27 -10.99 -5.32 35.34
CA PHE A 27 -10.95 -4.03 34.68
C PHE A 27 -10.42 -2.97 35.65
N SER A 28 -9.33 -2.28 35.29
CA SER A 28 -8.73 -1.26 36.15
C SER A 28 -9.57 0.02 36.13
N LEU A 29 -9.97 0.52 37.30
CA LEU A 29 -10.68 1.79 37.44
C LEU A 29 -9.80 2.94 36.90
N PRO A 30 -10.28 3.75 35.95
CA PRO A 30 -9.51 4.88 35.44
C PRO A 30 -9.21 5.91 36.52
N GLN A 31 -8.00 6.48 36.46
CA GLN A 31 -7.54 7.46 37.45
C GLN A 31 -8.47 8.67 37.48
N GLY A 32 -8.96 9.02 38.68
CA GLY A 32 -9.86 10.16 38.87
C GLY A 32 -11.33 9.92 38.51
N ARG A 33 -11.73 8.71 38.08
CA ARG A 33 -13.12 8.42 37.74
C ARG A 33 -14.03 8.40 38.97
N ASN A 34 -15.02 9.30 39.00
CA ASN A 34 -16.15 9.20 39.91
C ASN A 34 -17.26 8.36 39.27
N LYS A 35 -17.57 7.19 39.85
CA LYS A 35 -18.55 6.23 39.29
C LYS A 35 -19.95 6.84 39.09
N ALA A 36 -20.42 7.64 40.04
CA ALA A 36 -21.74 8.29 39.97
C ALA A 36 -21.78 9.42 38.92
N CYS A 37 -20.68 10.16 38.73
CA CYS A 37 -20.57 11.17 37.68
C CYS A 37 -20.59 10.51 36.29
N PHE A 38 -19.72 9.52 36.08
CA PHE A 38 -19.66 8.72 34.86
C PHE A 38 -21.02 8.09 34.54
N SER A 39 -21.66 7.43 35.51
CA SER A 39 -22.96 6.81 35.31
C SER A 39 -24.03 7.80 34.82
N ARG A 40 -24.09 9.01 35.41
CA ARG A 40 -25.04 10.06 35.00
C ARG A 40 -24.75 10.58 33.59
N GLU A 41 -23.49 10.91 33.30
CA GLU A 41 -23.06 11.43 32.00
C GLU A 41 -23.32 10.40 30.89
N THR A 42 -22.89 9.16 31.11
CA THR A 42 -23.09 8.06 30.18
C THR A 42 -24.58 7.74 30.02
N SER A 43 -25.39 7.78 31.08
CA SER A 43 -26.84 7.60 30.96
C SER A 43 -27.50 8.71 30.11
N GLN A 44 -27.02 9.95 30.21
CA GLN A 44 -27.48 11.05 29.38
C GLN A 44 -27.08 10.88 27.91
N GLN A 45 -25.85 10.43 27.64
CA GLN A 45 -25.40 10.08 26.28
C GLN A 45 -26.28 8.99 25.66
N ALA A 46 -26.71 7.98 26.43
CA ALA A 46 -27.55 6.88 25.92
C ALA A 46 -28.93 7.40 25.54
N LYS A 47 -29.53 8.23 26.40
CA LYS A 47 -30.81 8.88 26.13
C LYS A 47 -30.74 9.75 24.87
N ASN A 48 -29.64 10.49 24.70
CA ASN A 48 -29.44 11.32 23.51
C ASN A 48 -29.29 10.47 22.24
N LEU A 49 -28.52 9.37 22.31
CA LEU A 49 -28.34 8.43 21.21
C LEU A 49 -29.67 7.76 20.81
N SER A 50 -30.42 7.21 21.76
CA SER A 50 -31.75 6.62 21.50
C SER A 50 -32.70 7.65 20.89
N ARG A 51 -32.71 8.89 21.40
CA ARG A 51 -33.55 9.97 20.84
C ARG A 51 -33.15 10.32 19.40
N ALA A 52 -31.86 10.45 19.12
CA ALA A 52 -31.35 10.74 17.79
C ALA A 52 -31.70 9.59 16.81
N PHE A 53 -31.58 8.35 17.27
CA PHE A 53 -31.94 7.17 16.51
C PHE A 53 -33.46 7.09 16.23
N SER A 54 -34.31 7.36 17.23
CA SER A 54 -35.76 7.45 17.01
C SER A 54 -36.14 8.57 16.04
N ALA A 55 -35.40 9.69 16.03
CA ALA A 55 -35.59 10.76 15.05
C ALA A 55 -35.17 10.31 13.64
N LEU A 56 -34.05 9.59 13.51
CA LEU A 56 -33.60 9.00 12.26
C LEU A 56 -34.66 8.04 11.69
N LYS A 57 -35.18 7.12 12.50
CA LYS A 57 -36.25 6.19 12.10
C LYS A 57 -37.47 6.89 11.50
N LYS A 58 -37.82 8.08 12.01
CA LYS A 58 -38.96 8.87 11.48
C LYS A 58 -38.66 9.54 10.14
N GLN A 59 -37.40 9.75 9.78
CA GLN A 59 -37.01 10.39 8.52
C GLN A 59 -37.05 9.42 7.33
N PHE A 60 -36.89 8.13 7.59
CA PHE A 60 -36.98 7.10 6.56
C PHE A 60 -38.42 6.56 6.48
N PRO A 61 -38.96 6.33 5.27
CA PRO A 61 -40.25 5.68 5.12
C PRO A 61 -40.20 4.26 5.70
N VAL A 62 -41.37 3.64 5.91
CA VAL A 62 -41.56 2.25 6.41
C VAL A 62 -40.67 1.19 5.72
N ARG A 63 -40.08 1.53 4.57
CA ARG A 63 -39.23 0.64 3.77
C ARG A 63 -37.80 0.46 4.28
N ILE A 64 -37.24 1.37 5.09
CA ILE A 64 -35.92 1.15 5.73
C ILE A 64 -36.12 1.08 7.24
N ASP A 65 -35.71 -0.03 7.83
CA ASP A 65 -35.70 -0.24 9.27
C ASP A 65 -34.26 -0.22 9.77
N PRO A 66 -33.74 0.96 10.16
CA PRO A 66 -32.35 1.07 10.56
C PRO A 66 -32.12 0.34 11.89
N THR A 67 -30.90 -0.14 12.08
CA THR A 67 -30.40 -0.76 13.32
C THR A 67 -29.59 0.26 14.12
N LEU A 68 -29.68 0.19 15.45
CA LEU A 68 -28.90 1.05 16.33
C LEU A 68 -27.43 0.60 16.34
N ILE A 69 -26.59 1.25 15.53
CA ILE A 69 -25.13 1.07 15.51
C ILE A 69 -24.44 2.33 16.04
N PHE A 70 -23.45 2.16 16.91
CA PHE A 70 -22.75 3.24 17.59
C PHE A 70 -21.32 2.84 17.99
N GLU A 71 -20.52 3.79 18.47
CA GLU A 71 -19.15 3.55 18.92
C GLU A 71 -19.03 3.60 20.46
N ILE A 72 -18.19 2.72 21.00
CA ILE A 72 -17.76 2.70 22.40
C ILE A 72 -16.25 2.88 22.43
N GLU A 73 -15.76 3.89 23.13
CA GLU A 73 -14.34 4.09 23.35
C GLU A 73 -13.86 3.24 24.52
N ILE A 74 -12.85 2.42 24.28
CA ILE A 74 -12.24 1.54 25.28
C ILE A 74 -10.89 2.12 25.72
N ASN A 75 -10.72 2.39 27.03
CA ASN A 75 -9.52 3.06 27.58
C ASN A 75 -8.36 2.11 27.95
N GLN A 76 -8.60 0.80 27.98
CA GLN A 76 -7.64 -0.20 28.43
C GLN A 76 -7.66 -1.42 27.51
N SER A 77 -6.58 -2.20 27.51
CA SER A 77 -6.55 -3.42 26.69
C SER A 77 -7.45 -4.47 27.33
N VAL A 78 -8.51 -4.87 26.61
CA VAL A 78 -9.45 -5.91 27.04
C VAL A 78 -9.32 -7.14 26.15
N SER A 79 -9.71 -8.31 26.68
CA SER A 79 -9.84 -9.52 25.85
C SER A 79 -11.08 -9.40 24.97
N PRO A 80 -10.96 -9.40 23.63
CA PRO A 80 -12.11 -9.24 22.72
C PRO A 80 -13.25 -10.20 23.02
N ASP A 81 -12.98 -11.51 23.05
CA ASP A 81 -14.01 -12.52 23.26
C ASP A 81 -14.74 -12.41 24.61
N ALA A 82 -14.01 -11.98 25.66
CA ALA A 82 -14.60 -11.86 27.00
C ALA A 82 -15.46 -10.61 27.12
N PHE A 83 -14.98 -9.50 26.53
CA PHE A 83 -15.71 -8.24 26.53
C PHE A 83 -16.92 -8.31 25.60
N GLU A 84 -16.80 -8.96 24.45
CA GLU A 84 -17.91 -9.25 23.54
C GLU A 84 -19.01 -10.06 24.23
N ARG A 85 -18.67 -11.12 24.97
CA ARG A 85 -19.65 -11.87 25.79
C ARG A 85 -20.33 -10.98 26.85
N THR A 86 -19.58 -10.04 27.44
CA THR A 86 -20.11 -9.11 28.43
C THR A 86 -21.11 -8.14 27.80
N LEU A 87 -20.77 -7.56 26.65
CA LEU A 87 -21.66 -6.70 25.87
C LEU A 87 -22.87 -7.46 25.32
N ALA A 88 -22.70 -8.70 24.87
CA ALA A 88 -23.81 -9.53 24.40
C ALA A 88 -24.83 -9.79 25.52
N SER A 89 -24.37 -9.89 26.78
CA SER A 89 -25.26 -9.95 27.95
C SER A 89 -26.08 -8.67 28.20
N LEU A 90 -25.80 -7.60 27.47
CA LEU A 90 -26.55 -6.34 27.44
C LEU A 90 -27.43 -6.19 26.20
N GLY A 91 -27.40 -7.16 25.27
CA GLY A 91 -28.02 -7.03 23.95
C GLY A 91 -27.18 -6.21 22.96
N ILE A 92 -25.88 -6.00 23.25
CA ILE A 92 -24.95 -5.23 22.44
C ILE A 92 -23.93 -6.19 21.81
N HIS A 93 -23.80 -6.15 20.50
CA HIS A 93 -22.94 -7.05 19.73
C HIS A 93 -21.83 -6.28 19.04
N VAL A 94 -20.62 -6.82 19.05
CA VAL A 94 -19.44 -6.15 18.48
C VAL A 94 -19.38 -6.36 16.97
N LEU A 95 -19.20 -5.28 16.22
CA LEU A 95 -19.05 -5.27 14.77
C LEU A 95 -17.60 -5.06 14.34
N SER A 96 -16.88 -4.20 15.04
CA SER A 96 -15.47 -3.90 14.77
C SER A 96 -14.71 -3.56 16.04
N VAL A 97 -13.45 -3.99 16.10
CA VAL A 97 -12.54 -3.81 17.23
C VAL A 97 -11.35 -2.97 16.78
N ALA A 98 -11.01 -1.94 17.57
CA ALA A 98 -9.85 -1.11 17.31
C ALA A 98 -8.54 -1.92 17.25
N GLU A 99 -7.64 -1.54 16.36
CA GLU A 99 -6.30 -2.12 16.26
C GLU A 99 -5.57 -1.97 17.61
N GLY A 100 -5.08 -3.07 18.17
CA GLY A 100 -4.47 -3.08 19.51
C GLY A 100 -5.44 -3.25 20.69
N LYS A 101 -6.74 -3.49 20.45
CA LYS A 101 -7.78 -3.82 21.47
C LYS A 101 -8.13 -2.66 22.42
N LYS A 102 -7.63 -1.46 22.15
CA LYS A 102 -7.89 -0.20 22.87
C LYS A 102 -8.29 0.85 21.83
N GLY A 103 -9.24 1.72 22.15
CA GLY A 103 -9.80 2.71 21.22
C GLY A 103 -11.26 2.44 20.88
N PHE A 104 -11.74 2.96 19.76
CA PHE A 104 -13.15 2.90 19.36
C PHE A 104 -13.55 1.52 18.83
N TRP A 105 -14.53 0.92 19.47
CA TRP A 105 -15.18 -0.29 19.03
C TRP A 105 -16.54 0.07 18.47
N VAL A 106 -16.92 -0.52 17.34
CA VAL A 106 -18.23 -0.32 16.75
C VAL A 106 -19.12 -1.48 17.14
N VAL A 107 -20.33 -1.17 17.60
CA VAL A 107 -21.27 -2.13 18.14
C VAL A 107 -22.67 -1.87 17.59
N PHE A 108 -23.52 -2.89 17.58
CA PHE A 108 -24.96 -2.73 17.38
C PHE A 108 -25.75 -3.21 18.59
N SER A 109 -26.91 -2.60 18.85
CA SER A 109 -27.83 -3.00 19.92
C SER A 109 -29.14 -3.54 19.34
N GLU A 110 -29.65 -4.61 19.96
CA GLU A 110 -31.03 -5.11 19.73
C GLU A 110 -32.08 -4.27 20.47
N ASP A 111 -31.68 -3.61 21.55
CA ASP A 111 -32.51 -2.73 22.37
C ASP A 111 -32.25 -1.28 21.98
N GLU A 112 -33.19 -0.66 21.25
CA GLU A 112 -33.09 0.72 20.78
C GLU A 112 -33.06 1.74 21.93
N ASP A 113 -33.67 1.39 23.06
CA ASP A 113 -33.69 2.21 24.26
C ASP A 113 -32.44 1.99 25.13
N LEU A 114 -31.63 0.98 24.86
CA LEU A 114 -30.46 0.61 25.68
C LEU A 114 -30.84 0.42 27.17
N SER A 115 -32.04 -0.10 27.43
CA SER A 115 -32.65 -0.23 28.75
C SER A 115 -31.79 -1.07 29.69
N ARG A 116 -31.32 -2.25 29.23
CA ARG A 116 -30.48 -3.13 30.05
C ARG A 116 -29.11 -2.51 30.34
N PHE A 117 -28.54 -1.80 29.37
CA PHE A 117 -27.28 -1.06 29.54
C PHE A 117 -27.44 0.04 30.60
N LYS A 118 -28.47 0.89 30.48
CA LYS A 118 -28.77 1.97 31.43
C LYS A 118 -29.01 1.43 32.84
N GLN A 119 -29.74 0.32 32.98
CA GLN A 119 -30.00 -0.31 34.28
C GLN A 119 -28.71 -0.77 34.96
N LYS A 120 -27.81 -1.47 34.24
CA LYS A 120 -26.53 -1.91 34.84
C LYS A 120 -25.60 -0.72 35.12
N LEU A 121 -25.64 0.31 34.29
CA LEU A 121 -24.87 1.55 34.48
C LEU A 121 -25.30 2.32 35.73
N GLU A 122 -26.60 2.34 36.04
CA GLU A 122 -27.15 2.95 37.26
C GLU A 122 -26.64 2.21 38.51
N ILE A 123 -26.67 0.87 38.50
CA ILE A 123 -26.13 0.06 39.60
C ILE A 123 -24.61 0.25 39.74
N TYR A 124 -23.88 0.37 38.62
CA TYR A 124 -22.44 0.69 38.67
C TYR A 124 -22.14 2.04 39.34
N GLY A 125 -23.05 3.01 39.20
CA GLY A 125 -22.95 4.33 39.82
C GLY A 125 -23.34 4.37 41.31
N SER A 126 -23.87 3.28 41.88
CA SER A 126 -24.29 3.18 43.28
C SER A 126 -23.25 2.45 44.16
N GLU A 127 -23.52 2.36 45.47
CA GLU A 127 -22.65 1.66 46.43
C GLU A 127 -22.58 0.13 46.18
N GLU A 128 -23.52 -0.44 45.41
CA GLU A 128 -23.55 -1.85 45.00
C GLU A 128 -22.73 -2.17 43.73
N GLY A 129 -21.95 -1.19 43.25
CA GLY A 129 -21.25 -1.21 41.96
C GLY A 129 -20.14 -2.25 41.68
N PRO A 130 -19.55 -3.04 42.62
CA PRO A 130 -18.45 -3.96 42.30
C PRO A 130 -18.79 -5.05 41.27
N LYS A 131 -20.07 -5.34 41.05
CA LYS A 131 -20.51 -6.38 40.08
C LYS A 131 -20.36 -5.97 38.62
N TYR A 132 -20.17 -4.68 38.33
CA TYR A 132 -20.17 -4.13 36.97
C TYR A 132 -18.89 -3.36 36.63
N ASP A 133 -17.76 -3.79 37.19
CA ASP A 133 -16.45 -3.17 36.95
C ASP A 133 -16.03 -3.18 35.46
N PHE A 134 -16.70 -3.92 34.57
CA PHE A 134 -16.47 -3.82 33.12
C PHE A 134 -16.69 -2.41 32.56
N PHE A 135 -17.51 -1.57 33.22
CA PHE A 135 -17.65 -0.16 32.86
C PHE A 135 -16.35 0.64 33.07
N HIS A 136 -15.39 0.13 33.85
CA HIS A 136 -14.05 0.72 33.94
C HIS A 136 -13.33 0.75 32.58
N ALA A 137 -13.62 -0.21 31.70
CA ALA A 137 -13.02 -0.25 30.36
C ALA A 137 -13.62 0.75 29.39
N ILE A 138 -14.85 1.21 29.63
CA ILE A 138 -15.55 2.14 28.75
C ILE A 138 -15.15 3.56 29.16
N GLU A 139 -14.61 4.33 28.21
CA GLU A 139 -14.31 5.75 28.39
C GLU A 139 -15.49 6.62 28.02
N SER A 140 -16.02 6.38 26.84
CA SER A 140 -17.13 7.13 26.28
C SER A 140 -17.92 6.22 25.35
N PHE A 141 -19.11 6.65 24.99
CA PHE A 141 -19.85 6.05 23.89
C PHE A 141 -20.68 7.14 23.22
N GLY A 142 -20.93 6.95 21.94
CA GLY A 142 -21.57 7.97 21.14
C GLY A 142 -21.89 7.50 19.74
N ASP A 143 -22.52 8.39 18.99
CA ASP A 143 -22.82 8.16 17.59
C ASP A 143 -21.54 8.19 16.74
N ILE A 144 -21.56 7.55 15.58
CA ILE A 144 -20.45 7.57 14.62
C ILE A 144 -20.56 8.88 13.82
N PRO A 145 -19.58 9.80 13.93
CA PRO A 145 -19.59 11.06 13.18
C PRO A 145 -19.62 10.83 11.66
N LEU A 146 -20.34 11.69 10.92
CA LEU A 146 -20.48 11.54 9.47
C LEU A 146 -19.14 11.69 8.75
N GLU A 147 -18.24 12.51 9.28
CA GLU A 147 -16.91 12.76 8.73
C GLU A 147 -16.06 11.49 8.77
N LYS A 148 -16.25 10.62 9.78
CA LYS A 148 -15.57 9.32 9.87
C LYS A 148 -16.03 8.33 8.80
N LYS A 149 -17.21 8.55 8.18
CA LYS A 149 -17.74 7.70 7.11
C LYS A 149 -17.26 8.13 5.73
N ILE A 150 -16.81 9.37 5.54
CA ILE A 150 -16.44 9.89 4.22
C ILE A 150 -14.99 9.54 3.92
N GLY A 151 -14.78 8.78 2.84
CA GLY A 151 -13.46 8.45 2.34
C GLY A 151 -12.77 9.61 1.62
N LYS A 152 -11.46 9.48 1.42
CA LYS A 152 -10.60 10.56 0.91
C LYS A 152 -11.02 11.04 -0.49
N GLY A 153 -11.34 10.13 -1.40
CA GLY A 153 -11.69 10.48 -2.78
C GLY A 153 -12.98 11.30 -2.85
N LEU A 154 -13.96 10.95 -2.03
CA LEU A 154 -15.20 11.71 -1.92
C LEU A 154 -15.01 13.06 -1.19
N ALA A 155 -14.11 13.14 -0.21
CA ALA A 155 -13.78 14.39 0.47
C ALA A 155 -13.08 15.40 -0.47
N GLU A 156 -12.15 14.93 -1.30
CA GLU A 156 -11.42 15.74 -2.27
C GLU A 156 -12.29 16.13 -3.48
N GLN A 157 -13.20 15.23 -3.89
CA GLN A 157 -14.12 15.46 -4.99
C GLN A 157 -15.57 15.19 -4.55
N PRO A 158 -16.25 16.15 -3.90
CA PRO A 158 -17.63 15.98 -3.45
C PRO A 158 -18.61 15.66 -4.59
N LEU A 159 -19.76 15.06 -4.25
CA LEU A 159 -20.83 14.82 -5.22
C LEU A 159 -21.38 16.14 -5.77
N THR A 160 -21.69 16.14 -7.06
CA THR A 160 -22.44 17.20 -7.73
C THR A 160 -23.92 16.82 -7.82
N ASP A 161 -24.75 17.67 -8.43
CA ASP A 161 -26.18 17.37 -8.62
C ASP A 161 -26.43 16.20 -9.58
N ARG A 162 -25.41 15.81 -10.37
CA ARG A 162 -25.49 14.65 -11.27
C ARG A 162 -25.22 13.36 -10.51
N ALA A 163 -25.98 12.31 -10.85
CA ALA A 163 -25.80 11.00 -10.28
C ALA A 163 -24.43 10.40 -10.67
N ASP A 164 -23.68 9.93 -9.68
CA ASP A 164 -22.32 9.41 -9.86
C ASP A 164 -22.14 8.06 -9.15
N PHE A 165 -21.12 7.31 -9.55
CA PHE A 165 -20.80 6.01 -8.96
C PHE A 165 -20.05 6.18 -7.64
N ILE A 166 -20.51 5.45 -6.63
CA ILE A 166 -20.04 5.51 -5.26
C ILE A 166 -19.98 4.09 -4.69
N ASP A 167 -18.96 3.83 -3.88
CA ASP A 167 -18.85 2.63 -3.07
C ASP A 167 -19.40 2.87 -1.67
N LEU A 168 -20.29 1.98 -1.24
CA LEU A 168 -20.78 1.92 0.13
C LEU A 168 -20.20 0.68 0.80
N GLU A 169 -19.52 0.88 1.91
CA GLU A 169 -19.14 -0.17 2.86
C GLU A 169 -20.17 -0.21 3.98
N LEU A 170 -20.72 -1.40 4.24
CA LEU A 170 -21.63 -1.61 5.35
C LEU A 170 -20.89 -2.27 6.51
N TRP A 171 -21.29 -1.95 7.74
CA TRP A 171 -20.88 -2.74 8.89
C TRP A 171 -21.34 -4.20 8.70
N LYS A 172 -20.39 -5.13 8.83
CA LYS A 172 -20.69 -6.56 8.69
C LYS A 172 -21.44 -7.04 9.94
N MET A 173 -22.72 -7.35 9.78
CA MET A 173 -23.54 -7.91 10.86
C MET A 173 -23.20 -9.38 11.08
N THR A 174 -23.29 -9.87 12.32
CA THR A 174 -23.06 -11.28 12.65
C THR A 174 -24.03 -12.20 11.91
N ASP A 175 -25.29 -11.77 11.79
CA ASP A 175 -26.30 -12.40 10.95
C ASP A 175 -26.27 -11.80 9.54
N PRO A 176 -25.85 -12.56 8.50
CA PRO A 176 -25.85 -12.09 7.12
C PRO A 176 -27.21 -11.62 6.61
N GLN A 177 -28.31 -12.18 7.13
CA GLN A 177 -29.66 -11.79 6.70
C GLN A 177 -29.95 -10.32 6.98
N LYS A 178 -29.39 -9.73 8.05
CA LYS A 178 -29.55 -8.31 8.34
C LYS A 178 -28.91 -7.42 7.27
N ASN A 179 -27.72 -7.79 6.80
CA ASN A 179 -27.09 -7.06 5.70
C ASN A 179 -27.92 -7.21 4.41
N GLU A 180 -28.39 -8.42 4.08
CA GLU A 180 -29.21 -8.67 2.89
C GLU A 180 -30.54 -7.91 2.92
N GLN A 181 -31.23 -7.93 4.06
CA GLN A 181 -32.47 -7.18 4.28
C GLN A 181 -32.26 -5.69 4.11
N PHE A 182 -31.22 -5.12 4.73
CA PHE A 182 -30.90 -3.71 4.58
C PHE A 182 -30.61 -3.32 3.12
N ILE A 183 -29.87 -4.15 2.38
CA ILE A 183 -29.59 -3.93 0.95
C ILE A 183 -30.90 -3.95 0.14
N GLN A 184 -31.81 -4.88 0.45
CA GLN A 184 -33.11 -4.94 -0.23
C GLN A 184 -33.98 -3.72 0.10
N GLN A 185 -34.02 -3.30 1.37
CA GLN A 185 -34.72 -2.11 1.83
C GLN A 185 -34.22 -0.82 1.15
N LEU A 186 -32.90 -0.70 0.94
CA LEU A 186 -32.33 0.41 0.16
C LEU A 186 -32.85 0.41 -1.28
N LYS A 187 -32.85 -0.75 -1.95
CA LYS A 187 -33.37 -0.88 -3.33
C LYS A 187 -34.86 -0.52 -3.40
N ASP A 188 -35.64 -1.02 -2.46
CA ASP A 188 -37.09 -0.80 -2.44
C ASP A 188 -37.45 0.64 -2.07
N SER A 189 -36.59 1.34 -1.32
CA SER A 189 -36.81 2.74 -0.94
C SER A 189 -36.49 3.73 -2.05
N TYR A 190 -35.56 3.39 -2.94
CA TYR A 190 -35.13 4.26 -4.02
C TYR A 190 -35.32 3.57 -5.38
N THR A 191 -36.57 3.57 -5.86
CA THR A 191 -36.97 2.89 -7.11
C THR A 191 -36.65 3.70 -8.37
N ASP A 192 -36.40 5.01 -8.25
CA ASP A 192 -36.04 5.86 -9.39
C ASP A 192 -34.57 5.64 -9.78
N SER A 193 -34.37 4.92 -10.89
CA SER A 193 -33.04 4.62 -11.44
C SER A 193 -32.20 5.83 -11.82
N SER A 194 -32.81 7.01 -11.98
CA SER A 194 -32.09 8.27 -12.24
C SER A 194 -31.44 8.82 -10.96
N GLN A 195 -32.00 8.50 -9.80
CA GLN A 195 -31.55 8.98 -8.49
C GLN A 195 -30.72 7.96 -7.72
N PHE A 196 -31.04 6.68 -7.88
CA PHE A 196 -30.35 5.57 -7.21
C PHE A 196 -30.39 4.33 -8.08
N ARG A 197 -29.23 3.69 -8.26
CA ARG A 197 -29.13 2.40 -8.92
C ARG A 197 -28.08 1.56 -8.22
N HIS A 198 -28.51 0.46 -7.62
CA HIS A 198 -27.61 -0.60 -7.19
C HIS A 198 -27.02 -1.31 -8.42
N THR A 199 -25.70 -1.54 -8.43
CA THR A 199 -25.01 -2.15 -9.59
C THR A 199 -24.22 -3.39 -9.25
N ASP A 200 -23.65 -3.46 -8.04
CA ASP A 200 -22.88 -4.63 -7.61
C ASP A 200 -22.90 -4.79 -6.09
N THR A 201 -22.74 -6.01 -5.60
CA THR A 201 -22.59 -6.33 -4.18
C THR A 201 -21.55 -7.43 -4.00
N LEU A 202 -20.61 -7.17 -3.09
CA LEU A 202 -19.65 -8.17 -2.62
C LEU A 202 -19.84 -8.37 -1.11
N THR A 203 -20.36 -9.53 -0.75
CA THR A 203 -20.49 -9.96 0.65
C THR A 203 -19.45 -11.02 0.95
N THR A 204 -18.60 -10.77 1.94
CA THR A 204 -17.60 -11.73 2.43
C THR A 204 -17.83 -12.05 3.90
N LYS A 205 -16.97 -12.91 4.46
CA LYS A 205 -16.96 -13.19 5.90
C LYS A 205 -16.55 -11.96 6.74
N SER A 206 -15.83 -11.01 6.14
CA SER A 206 -15.21 -9.90 6.85
C SER A 206 -15.85 -8.54 6.56
N PHE A 207 -16.42 -8.35 5.36
CA PHE A 207 -16.94 -7.05 4.92
C PHE A 207 -18.09 -7.20 3.93
N VAL A 208 -18.83 -6.11 3.75
CA VAL A 208 -19.89 -5.99 2.74
C VAL A 208 -19.71 -4.69 1.97
N LEU A 209 -19.58 -4.79 0.65
CA LEU A 209 -19.43 -3.67 -0.25
C LEU A 209 -20.57 -3.63 -1.25
N LEU A 210 -21.01 -2.42 -1.58
CA LEU A 210 -21.96 -2.16 -2.64
C LEU A 210 -21.36 -1.12 -3.58
N ARG A 211 -21.56 -1.32 -4.89
CA ARG A 211 -21.46 -0.23 -5.86
C ARG A 211 -22.84 0.28 -6.22
N VAL A 212 -23.04 1.57 -6.03
CA VAL A 212 -24.27 2.28 -6.36
C VAL A 212 -23.98 3.47 -7.26
N LYS A 213 -24.95 3.85 -8.08
CA LYS A 213 -24.98 5.16 -8.73
C LYS A 213 -26.05 5.99 -8.03
N LEU A 214 -25.70 7.15 -7.48
CA LEU A 214 -26.66 7.96 -6.73
C LEU A 214 -26.46 9.47 -6.89
N THR A 215 -27.52 10.25 -6.68
CA THR A 215 -27.46 11.71 -6.63
C THR A 215 -27.04 12.20 -5.25
N LYS A 216 -26.54 13.45 -5.17
CA LYS A 216 -26.23 14.11 -3.90
C LYS A 216 -27.40 14.09 -2.90
N ALA A 217 -28.63 14.32 -3.37
CA ALA A 217 -29.81 14.30 -2.51
C ALA A 217 -30.11 12.93 -1.89
N VAL A 218 -29.82 11.83 -2.59
CA VAL A 218 -29.95 10.47 -2.06
C VAL A 218 -28.78 10.17 -1.11
N PHE A 219 -27.56 10.56 -1.47
CA PHE A 219 -26.37 10.42 -0.62
C PHE A 219 -26.56 11.06 0.76
N GLU A 220 -27.02 12.31 0.81
CA GLU A 220 -27.22 13.06 2.05
C GLU A 220 -28.21 12.38 3.01
N LYS A 221 -29.11 11.53 2.49
CA LYS A 221 -29.97 10.66 3.29
C LYS A 221 -29.24 9.38 3.69
N ILE A 222 -28.71 8.63 2.72
CA ILE A 222 -28.07 7.33 2.96
C ILE A 222 -26.91 7.43 3.97
N ILE A 223 -26.08 8.47 3.92
CA ILE A 223 -24.92 8.62 4.81
C ILE A 223 -25.33 8.71 6.30
N GLN A 224 -26.57 9.12 6.60
CA GLN A 224 -27.10 9.20 7.96
C GLN A 224 -27.45 7.83 8.54
N LEU A 225 -27.68 6.83 7.67
CA LEU A 225 -27.96 5.45 8.08
C LEU A 225 -26.77 4.86 8.84
N LYS A 226 -27.06 4.16 9.93
CA LYS A 226 -26.04 3.70 10.89
C LYS A 226 -25.29 2.47 10.37
N GLU A 227 -25.87 1.77 9.41
CA GLU A 227 -25.31 0.61 8.70
C GLU A 227 -24.13 1.00 7.81
N ILE A 228 -24.09 2.24 7.34
CA ILE A 228 -23.01 2.74 6.49
C ILE A 228 -21.75 2.93 7.34
N ALA A 229 -20.74 2.10 7.09
CA ALA A 229 -19.43 2.19 7.70
C ALA A 229 -18.56 3.23 6.99
N ARG A 230 -18.52 3.17 5.66
CA ARG A 230 -17.72 4.09 4.83
C ARG A 230 -18.37 4.32 3.47
N VAL A 231 -18.15 5.50 2.90
CA VAL A 231 -18.55 5.87 1.55
C VAL A 231 -17.40 6.56 0.83
N ASP A 232 -17.04 6.10 -0.37
CA ASP A 232 -15.96 6.69 -1.14
C ASP A 232 -16.20 6.58 -2.65
N ARG A 233 -15.38 7.28 -3.44
CA ARG A 233 -15.37 7.13 -4.89
C ARG A 233 -14.71 5.79 -5.29
N PRO A 234 -15.18 5.15 -6.39
CA PRO A 234 -14.52 4.03 -7.00
C PRO A 234 -13.03 4.27 -7.23
N ALA A 235 -12.22 3.20 -7.13
CA ALA A 235 -10.82 3.27 -7.48
C ALA A 235 -10.63 3.79 -8.91
N MET A 236 -9.82 4.84 -9.07
CA MET A 236 -9.44 5.38 -10.36
C MET A 236 -8.07 4.83 -10.77
N VAL A 237 -7.95 4.44 -12.03
CA VAL A 237 -6.66 4.09 -12.63
C VAL A 237 -5.88 5.39 -12.83
N GLN A 238 -4.73 5.51 -12.17
CA GLN A 238 -3.86 6.70 -12.27
C GLN A 238 -2.98 6.69 -13.54
N PHE A 239 -2.99 5.60 -14.30
CA PHE A 239 -2.13 5.42 -15.46
C PHE A 239 -2.83 5.90 -16.74
N LYS A 240 -2.33 7.01 -17.33
CA LYS A 240 -2.74 7.52 -18.64
C LYS A 240 -1.58 7.41 -19.65
N PRO A 241 -1.43 6.28 -20.35
CA PRO A 241 -0.30 6.06 -21.24
C PRO A 241 -0.27 7.01 -22.46
N PHE A 242 -1.43 7.50 -22.90
CA PHE A 242 -1.54 8.26 -24.16
C PHE A 242 -1.02 9.70 -24.06
N GLU A 243 -1.11 10.34 -22.89
CA GLU A 243 -0.64 11.73 -22.70
C GLU A 243 0.90 11.80 -22.58
N MET A 244 1.59 10.67 -22.35
CA MET A 244 3.04 10.61 -22.12
C MET A 244 3.86 10.16 -23.33
N MET A 245 3.25 9.76 -24.44
CA MET A 245 3.97 9.14 -25.56
C MET A 245 4.73 10.15 -26.45
N GLN A 246 4.32 11.42 -26.50
CA GLN A 246 4.98 12.48 -27.28
C GLN A 246 4.73 13.86 -26.66
N PRO A 247 5.29 14.16 -25.46
CA PRO A 247 5.19 15.50 -24.90
C PRO A 247 5.96 16.49 -25.78
N ASP A 248 5.38 17.67 -25.98
CA ASP A 248 6.10 18.79 -26.57
C ASP A 248 7.20 19.25 -25.60
N ILE A 249 8.44 19.29 -26.09
CA ILE A 249 9.63 19.62 -25.31
C ILE A 249 9.86 21.15 -25.31
N GLU A 250 9.13 21.90 -26.14
CA GLU A 250 9.26 23.36 -26.19
C GLU A 250 8.87 24.02 -24.86
N GLY A 251 9.80 24.83 -24.34
CA GLY A 251 9.61 25.58 -23.10
C GLY A 251 9.75 24.74 -21.82
N ILE A 252 10.31 23.54 -21.90
CA ILE A 252 10.72 22.75 -20.72
C ILE A 252 12.09 23.24 -20.23
N GLU A 253 12.21 23.45 -18.92
CA GLU A 253 13.47 23.79 -18.27
C GLU A 253 14.19 22.52 -17.78
N PHE A 254 15.42 22.31 -18.24
CA PHE A 254 16.31 21.24 -17.78
C PHE A 254 17.39 21.79 -16.86
N ASN A 255 17.48 21.23 -15.66
CA ASN A 255 18.46 21.62 -14.63
C ASN A 255 19.53 20.55 -14.42
N ALA A 256 20.67 20.95 -13.89
CA ALA A 256 21.69 20.03 -13.41
C ALA A 256 21.39 19.61 -11.96
N PRO A 257 21.83 18.42 -11.51
CA PRO A 257 21.78 18.06 -10.10
C PRO A 257 22.79 18.91 -9.31
N GLU A 258 22.69 18.91 -7.98
CA GLU A 258 23.68 19.57 -7.11
C GLU A 258 25.08 18.94 -7.34
N GLU A 259 26.15 19.73 -7.23
CA GLU A 259 27.53 19.23 -7.46
C GLU A 259 27.90 18.06 -6.55
N ASN A 260 27.41 18.06 -5.31
CA ASN A 260 27.62 17.01 -4.31
C ASN A 260 26.53 15.92 -4.35
N ALA A 261 25.64 15.94 -5.35
CA ALA A 261 24.63 14.91 -5.52
C ALA A 261 25.27 13.54 -5.71
N THR A 262 24.54 12.51 -5.32
CA THR A 262 25.00 11.14 -5.48
C THR A 262 24.86 10.66 -6.93
N GLY A 263 25.72 9.73 -7.34
CA GLY A 263 25.66 9.06 -8.62
C GLY A 263 24.80 7.79 -8.64
N ILE A 264 24.14 7.56 -9.76
CA ILE A 264 23.52 6.29 -10.15
C ILE A 264 24.29 5.75 -11.35
N LEU A 265 24.86 4.55 -11.22
CA LEU A 265 25.45 3.82 -12.35
C LEU A 265 24.38 2.98 -13.03
N VAL A 266 24.20 3.17 -14.33
CA VAL A 266 23.32 2.37 -15.19
C VAL A 266 24.20 1.47 -16.04
N ILE A 267 24.07 0.15 -15.85
CA ILE A 267 24.78 -0.86 -16.66
C ILE A 267 23.80 -1.40 -17.70
N ASP A 268 23.95 -0.97 -18.96
CA ASP A 268 22.97 -1.19 -20.03
C ASP A 268 23.61 -1.05 -21.45
N SER A 269 22.85 -0.62 -22.45
CA SER A 269 23.21 -0.42 -23.86
C SER A 269 23.98 0.88 -24.15
N GLY A 270 24.26 1.68 -23.13
CA GLY A 270 24.91 2.99 -23.25
C GLY A 270 23.94 4.12 -22.94
N ILE A 271 24.32 5.35 -23.30
CA ILE A 271 23.47 6.54 -23.13
C ILE A 271 23.66 7.50 -24.31
N ILE A 272 22.60 8.21 -24.71
CA ILE A 272 22.73 9.41 -25.56
C ILE A 272 22.98 10.60 -24.63
N SER A 273 24.24 10.85 -24.29
CA SER A 273 24.62 11.86 -23.30
C SER A 273 24.25 13.28 -23.71
N ASN A 274 24.19 13.61 -25.00
CA ASN A 274 23.75 14.91 -25.52
C ASN A 274 22.23 15.02 -25.70
N HIS A 275 21.43 14.10 -25.15
CA HIS A 275 19.99 14.22 -25.16
C HIS A 275 19.56 15.42 -24.28
N PRO A 276 18.64 16.31 -24.69
CA PRO A 276 18.29 17.53 -23.93
C PRO A 276 17.89 17.28 -22.47
N MET A 277 17.25 16.14 -22.20
CA MET A 277 16.89 15.72 -20.84
C MET A 277 18.06 15.19 -20.02
N LEU A 278 19.19 14.81 -20.62
CA LEU A 278 20.29 14.12 -19.93
C LEU A 278 21.60 14.91 -19.93
N GLU A 279 21.82 15.79 -20.92
CA GLU A 279 23.09 16.50 -21.14
C GLU A 279 23.63 17.27 -19.92
N LYS A 280 22.74 17.66 -18.99
CA LYS A 280 23.11 18.40 -17.77
C LYS A 280 23.33 17.52 -16.54
N CYS A 281 23.12 16.20 -16.63
CA CYS A 281 23.20 15.29 -15.49
C CYS A 281 24.02 14.02 -15.74
N VAL A 282 24.64 13.87 -16.91
CA VAL A 282 25.62 12.79 -17.18
C VAL A 282 26.95 13.14 -16.51
N GLY A 283 27.38 12.30 -15.58
CA GLY A 283 28.67 12.43 -14.89
C GLY A 283 29.82 11.69 -15.59
N GLY A 284 29.51 10.66 -16.38
CA GLY A 284 30.51 9.88 -17.12
C GLY A 284 29.88 8.73 -17.91
N GLU A 285 30.52 8.35 -19.02
CA GLU A 285 30.12 7.22 -19.85
C GLU A 285 31.35 6.44 -20.30
N GLU A 286 31.29 5.11 -20.22
CA GLU A 286 32.37 4.22 -20.62
C GLU A 286 31.82 2.95 -21.29
N ASN A 287 32.64 2.37 -22.17
CA ASN A 287 32.30 1.19 -22.93
C ASN A 287 33.11 -0.03 -22.43
N PHE A 288 32.42 -1.10 -22.03
CA PHE A 288 33.03 -2.31 -21.47
C PHE A 288 32.90 -3.54 -22.36
N GLN A 289 32.21 -3.40 -23.51
CA GLN A 289 32.10 -4.40 -24.57
C GLN A 289 33.07 -4.08 -25.73
N SER A 290 33.27 -5.05 -26.62
CA SER A 290 34.22 -5.00 -27.73
C SER A 290 33.59 -5.12 -29.13
N GLY A 291 32.28 -5.34 -29.22
CA GLY A 291 31.53 -5.38 -30.47
C GLY A 291 31.40 -4.03 -31.19
N GLU A 292 31.46 -2.91 -30.47
CA GLU A 292 31.60 -1.56 -31.04
C GLU A 292 32.47 -0.66 -30.15
N THR A 293 33.03 0.40 -30.73
CA THR A 293 33.97 1.30 -30.03
C THR A 293 33.28 2.43 -29.28
N GLU A 294 32.06 2.75 -29.68
CA GLU A 294 31.28 3.90 -29.27
C GLU A 294 30.66 3.71 -27.87
N THR A 295 30.62 4.78 -27.09
CA THR A 295 29.93 4.84 -25.78
C THR A 295 28.44 5.10 -25.90
N GLN A 296 28.02 5.65 -27.04
CA GLN A 296 26.64 6.07 -27.28
C GLN A 296 25.68 4.89 -27.35
N ASP A 297 24.45 5.11 -26.90
CA ASP A 297 23.39 4.11 -27.00
C ASP A 297 22.91 3.93 -28.44
N THR A 298 23.06 2.71 -28.95
CA THR A 298 22.60 2.32 -30.29
C THR A 298 21.27 1.55 -30.27
N VAL A 299 20.80 1.17 -29.08
CA VAL A 299 19.57 0.39 -28.85
C VAL A 299 18.42 1.30 -28.41
N GLY A 300 18.72 2.29 -27.57
CA GLY A 300 17.78 3.25 -26.98
C GLY A 300 17.29 2.85 -25.58
N HIS A 301 17.56 1.63 -25.12
CA HIS A 301 17.08 1.13 -23.83
C HIS A 301 17.83 1.78 -22.66
N GLY A 302 19.15 1.90 -22.73
CA GLY A 302 19.97 2.49 -21.69
C GLY A 302 19.65 3.98 -21.50
N THR A 303 19.38 4.69 -22.58
CA THR A 303 18.92 6.09 -22.56
C THR A 303 17.56 6.23 -21.85
N ALA A 304 16.61 5.33 -22.14
CA ALA A 304 15.31 5.33 -21.47
C ALA A 304 15.44 5.02 -19.96
N VAL A 305 16.24 4.01 -19.61
CA VAL A 305 16.53 3.63 -18.22
C VAL A 305 17.19 4.79 -17.47
N ALA A 306 18.16 5.47 -18.08
CA ALA A 306 18.83 6.62 -17.49
C ALA A 306 17.84 7.77 -17.19
N GLY A 307 16.96 8.10 -18.14
CA GLY A 307 15.92 9.12 -17.94
C GLY A 307 14.99 8.81 -16.76
N CYS A 308 14.55 7.55 -16.63
CA CYS A 308 13.76 7.12 -15.48
C CYS A 308 14.54 7.21 -14.16
N ALA A 309 15.83 6.84 -14.17
CA ALA A 309 16.68 6.84 -12.99
C ALA A 309 16.89 8.25 -12.41
N VAL A 310 17.04 9.28 -13.26
CA VAL A 310 17.33 10.64 -12.80
C VAL A 310 16.09 11.45 -12.41
N TYR A 311 14.95 11.28 -13.10
CA TYR A 311 13.76 12.12 -12.91
C TYR A 311 12.65 11.48 -12.07
N GLY A 312 12.58 10.14 -11.99
CA GLY A 312 11.56 9.45 -11.21
C GLY A 312 10.14 9.75 -11.72
N ASN A 313 9.44 10.74 -11.13
CA ASN A 313 8.10 11.13 -11.56
C ASN A 313 8.17 12.08 -12.77
N ILE A 314 8.30 11.46 -13.94
CA ILE A 314 8.30 12.17 -15.23
C ILE A 314 6.96 12.89 -15.46
N ALA A 315 5.83 12.35 -15.01
CA ALA A 315 4.52 12.97 -15.20
C ALA A 315 4.40 14.33 -14.49
N ASP A 316 4.83 14.41 -13.22
CA ASP A 316 4.88 15.68 -12.49
C ASP A 316 5.84 16.69 -13.16
N SER A 317 6.97 16.20 -13.68
CA SER A 317 7.98 17.04 -14.34
C SER A 317 7.45 17.61 -15.67
N LEU A 318 6.64 16.83 -16.40
CA LEU A 318 5.94 17.29 -17.60
C LEU A 318 4.86 18.32 -17.27
N GLU A 319 4.06 18.11 -16.22
CA GLU A 319 3.02 19.07 -15.80
C GLU A 319 3.62 20.40 -15.37
N THR A 320 4.71 20.37 -14.62
CA THR A 320 5.42 21.57 -14.12
C THR A 320 6.40 22.17 -15.13
N LYS A 321 6.60 21.52 -16.28
CA LYS A 321 7.59 21.88 -17.31
C LYS A 321 9.02 22.07 -16.78
N THR A 322 9.35 21.42 -15.67
CA THR A 322 10.65 21.58 -15.00
C THR A 322 11.22 20.21 -14.67
N PHE A 323 12.41 19.94 -15.19
CA PHE A 323 13.14 18.69 -15.00
C PHE A 323 14.41 18.96 -14.20
N THR A 324 14.33 18.69 -12.90
CA THR A 324 15.45 18.82 -11.97
C THR A 324 15.87 17.45 -11.46
N PRO A 325 16.97 16.89 -11.97
CA PRO A 325 17.46 15.58 -11.56
C PRO A 325 18.01 15.67 -10.13
N SER A 326 17.83 14.61 -9.37
CA SER A 326 18.31 14.55 -7.97
C SER A 326 19.68 13.88 -7.82
N ASN A 327 20.19 13.28 -8.89
CA ASN A 327 21.39 12.47 -8.91
C ASN A 327 22.13 12.66 -10.24
N TRP A 328 23.45 12.49 -10.22
CA TRP A 328 24.24 12.29 -11.43
C TRP A 328 23.97 10.89 -12.00
N VAL A 329 23.97 10.75 -13.32
CA VAL A 329 23.90 9.44 -13.99
C VAL A 329 25.23 9.10 -14.65
N PHE A 330 25.65 7.86 -14.47
CA PHE A 330 26.83 7.27 -15.08
C PHE A 330 26.39 6.09 -15.94
N SER A 331 26.98 5.93 -17.12
CA SER A 331 26.59 4.86 -18.06
C SER A 331 27.75 3.92 -18.32
N ALA A 332 27.54 2.64 -18.05
CA ALA A 332 28.43 1.57 -18.46
C ALA A 332 27.75 0.75 -19.56
N LYS A 333 28.31 0.82 -20.77
CA LYS A 333 27.79 0.11 -21.93
C LYS A 333 28.34 -1.31 -21.98
N VAL A 334 27.43 -2.30 -21.98
CA VAL A 334 27.74 -3.75 -22.00
C VAL A 334 26.98 -4.52 -23.08
N MET A 335 26.14 -3.83 -23.85
CA MET A 335 25.40 -4.38 -25.00
C MET A 335 25.34 -3.35 -26.12
N TYR A 336 25.03 -3.83 -27.33
CA TYR A 336 24.97 -3.00 -28.54
C TYR A 336 23.86 -3.52 -29.47
N ALA A 337 23.58 -2.74 -30.52
CA ALA A 337 22.52 -3.07 -31.47
C ALA A 337 23.05 -4.01 -32.56
N GLU A 338 22.42 -5.17 -32.71
CA GLU A 338 22.53 -5.98 -33.91
C GLU A 338 21.79 -5.28 -35.05
N LYS A 339 22.48 -5.05 -36.17
CA LYS A 339 21.93 -4.36 -37.35
C LYS A 339 21.59 -5.36 -38.46
N ASP A 340 20.49 -5.11 -39.17
CA ASP A 340 20.17 -5.84 -40.40
C ASP A 340 21.04 -5.41 -41.58
N PHE A 341 20.81 -6.02 -42.74
CA PHE A 341 21.49 -5.67 -44.00
C PHE A 341 21.28 -4.21 -44.45
N ASN A 342 20.34 -3.48 -43.84
CA ASN A 342 20.04 -2.08 -44.13
C ASN A 342 20.46 -1.15 -42.96
N ASP A 343 21.38 -1.58 -42.10
CA ASP A 343 21.86 -0.85 -40.92
C ASP A 343 20.77 -0.52 -39.87
N LYS A 344 19.63 -1.21 -39.92
CA LYS A 344 18.55 -1.00 -38.95
C LYS A 344 18.75 -1.91 -37.74
N ALA A 345 18.74 -1.32 -36.54
CA ALA A 345 18.77 -2.06 -35.28
C ALA A 345 17.59 -3.04 -35.19
N ILE A 346 17.90 -4.31 -34.96
CA ILE A 346 16.94 -5.41 -34.82
C ILE A 346 16.76 -5.77 -33.34
N ASN A 347 17.87 -6.05 -32.67
CA ASN A 347 17.91 -6.55 -31.30
C ASN A 347 19.09 -5.96 -30.54
N ALA A 348 18.98 -5.92 -29.20
CA ALA A 348 20.15 -5.75 -28.34
C ALA A 348 20.86 -7.09 -28.19
N ILE A 349 22.18 -7.09 -28.35
CA ILE A 349 23.02 -8.29 -28.19
C ILE A 349 24.16 -8.00 -27.20
N TYR A 350 24.54 -9.05 -26.48
CA TYR A 350 25.74 -9.04 -25.65
C TYR A 350 26.97 -9.36 -26.50
N ASP A 351 28.13 -8.91 -26.02
CA ASP A 351 29.43 -9.27 -26.59
C ASP A 351 29.62 -10.80 -26.66
N SER A 352 29.99 -11.29 -27.84
CA SER A 352 30.26 -12.71 -28.07
C SER A 352 31.65 -13.17 -27.59
N GLU A 353 32.60 -12.25 -27.49
CA GLU A 353 34.00 -12.51 -27.14
C GLU A 353 34.30 -12.25 -25.65
N LYS A 354 33.57 -11.33 -25.01
CA LYS A 354 33.75 -10.97 -23.60
C LYS A 354 32.57 -11.41 -22.72
N LEU A 355 32.87 -12.15 -21.66
CA LEU A 355 31.87 -12.57 -20.65
C LEU A 355 31.16 -11.35 -20.05
N ILE A 356 29.83 -11.41 -19.96
CA ILE A 356 29.04 -10.33 -19.35
C ILE A 356 29.41 -10.10 -17.88
N GLU A 357 29.79 -11.17 -17.16
CA GLU A 357 30.29 -11.08 -15.79
C GLU A 357 31.58 -10.26 -15.71
N HIS A 358 32.50 -10.42 -16.66
CA HIS A 358 33.73 -9.65 -16.71
C HIS A 358 33.44 -8.17 -17.00
N GLN A 359 32.62 -7.89 -18.02
CA GLN A 359 32.20 -6.53 -18.35
C GLN A 359 31.54 -5.84 -17.16
N PHE A 360 30.66 -6.56 -16.47
CA PHE A 360 29.98 -6.08 -15.27
C PHE A 360 30.97 -5.75 -14.15
N LYS A 361 31.92 -6.66 -13.88
CA LYS A 361 32.95 -6.45 -12.84
C LYS A 361 33.80 -5.21 -13.14
N ASP A 362 34.31 -5.10 -14.37
CA ASP A 362 35.14 -3.96 -14.78
C ASP A 362 34.38 -2.63 -14.65
N ALA A 363 33.12 -2.61 -15.08
CA ALA A 363 32.27 -1.43 -14.98
C ALA A 363 32.10 -0.97 -13.53
N ILE A 364 31.83 -1.92 -12.63
CA ILE A 364 31.67 -1.62 -11.19
C ILE A 364 32.98 -1.13 -10.59
N GLU A 365 34.09 -1.83 -10.83
CA GLU A 365 35.39 -1.48 -10.26
C GLU A 365 35.89 -0.12 -10.78
N SER A 366 35.72 0.17 -12.08
CA SER A 366 36.09 1.46 -12.69
C SER A 366 35.29 2.60 -12.05
N PHE A 367 33.96 2.59 -12.20
CA PHE A 367 33.12 3.71 -11.79
C PHE A 367 33.08 3.94 -10.27
N LEU A 368 33.03 2.86 -9.47
CA LEU A 368 32.97 3.01 -8.01
C LEU A 368 34.29 3.47 -7.38
N SER A 369 35.41 3.35 -8.12
CA SER A 369 36.71 3.84 -7.67
C SER A 369 36.88 5.35 -7.88
N GLU A 370 36.26 5.89 -8.94
CA GLU A 370 36.44 7.29 -9.36
C GLU A 370 35.31 8.20 -8.90
N TYR A 371 34.07 7.70 -8.84
CA TYR A 371 32.88 8.54 -8.67
C TYR A 371 32.11 8.28 -7.37
N HIS A 372 31.38 9.31 -6.91
CA HIS A 372 30.52 9.22 -5.73
C HIS A 372 29.18 8.52 -6.03
N ILE A 373 29.22 7.24 -6.33
CA ILE A 373 28.05 6.42 -6.68
C ILE A 373 27.55 5.64 -5.45
N LYS A 374 26.23 5.60 -5.25
CA LYS A 374 25.59 4.80 -4.19
C LYS A 374 24.55 3.82 -4.69
N VAL A 375 24.20 3.89 -5.97
CA VAL A 375 23.21 3.00 -6.58
C VAL A 375 23.77 2.48 -7.90
N VAL A 376 23.67 1.17 -8.08
CA VAL A 376 23.95 0.50 -9.35
C VAL A 376 22.64 -0.10 -9.84
N ASN A 377 22.18 0.35 -10.99
CA ASN A 377 21.00 -0.17 -11.66
C ASN A 377 21.40 -1.17 -12.75
N ILE A 378 20.85 -2.37 -12.66
CA ILE A 378 21.10 -3.49 -13.55
C ILE A 378 19.79 -3.84 -14.26
N SER A 379 19.61 -3.27 -15.44
CA SER A 379 18.47 -3.51 -16.32
C SER A 379 18.80 -4.53 -17.41
N LEU A 380 19.54 -5.57 -17.03
CA LEU A 380 19.96 -6.67 -17.90
C LEU A 380 19.08 -7.90 -17.69
N GLY A 381 18.98 -8.75 -18.70
CA GLY A 381 18.22 -9.99 -18.62
C GLY A 381 18.70 -11.05 -19.62
N ASN A 382 18.53 -12.31 -19.24
CA ASN A 382 18.79 -13.46 -20.11
C ASN A 382 17.56 -14.39 -20.10
N CYS A 383 16.87 -14.49 -21.23
CA CYS A 383 15.66 -15.30 -21.35
C CYS A 383 15.92 -16.82 -21.19
N ASN A 384 17.17 -17.26 -21.33
CA ASN A 384 17.57 -18.66 -21.17
C ASN A 384 17.91 -19.03 -19.71
N GLU A 385 18.02 -18.06 -18.82
CA GLU A 385 18.44 -18.22 -17.43
C GLU A 385 17.39 -17.67 -16.46
N ILE A 386 16.30 -18.43 -16.29
CA ILE A 386 15.11 -17.99 -15.54
C ILE A 386 15.19 -18.46 -14.08
N TRP A 387 15.21 -17.50 -13.14
CA TRP A 387 15.20 -17.76 -11.71
C TRP A 387 14.06 -18.73 -11.29
N HIS A 388 14.35 -19.71 -10.42
CA HIS A 388 13.45 -20.80 -9.97
C HIS A 388 13.06 -21.90 -10.99
N LYS A 389 13.65 -21.97 -12.19
CA LYS A 389 13.64 -23.24 -12.97
C LYS A 389 14.66 -24.23 -12.38
N HIS A 390 14.61 -25.50 -12.80
CA HIS A 390 15.39 -26.65 -12.31
C HIS A 390 16.93 -26.53 -12.43
N TYR A 391 17.54 -25.49 -11.86
CA TYR A 391 18.98 -25.29 -11.82
C TYR A 391 19.55 -25.94 -10.56
N PHE A 392 20.62 -26.71 -10.73
CA PHE A 392 21.33 -27.38 -9.64
C PHE A 392 22.36 -26.47 -8.93
N ARG A 393 22.58 -25.24 -9.41
CA ARG A 393 23.54 -24.26 -8.87
C ARG A 393 23.09 -22.82 -9.10
N GLN A 394 23.66 -21.88 -8.35
CA GLN A 394 23.52 -20.44 -8.58
C GLN A 394 24.18 -20.03 -9.91
N LEU A 395 23.55 -19.09 -10.62
CA LEU A 395 24.06 -18.53 -11.87
C LEU A 395 25.29 -17.64 -11.62
N PRO A 396 26.31 -17.65 -12.50
CA PRO A 396 27.56 -16.92 -12.28
C PRO A 396 27.37 -15.41 -12.09
N LEU A 397 26.59 -14.74 -12.95
CA LEU A 397 26.30 -13.31 -12.80
C LEU A 397 25.63 -12.97 -11.45
N ALA A 398 24.70 -13.81 -10.99
CA ALA A 398 24.07 -13.61 -9.69
C ALA A 398 25.07 -13.76 -8.53
N ALA A 399 25.94 -14.77 -8.59
CA ALA A 399 26.99 -14.97 -7.58
C ALA A 399 28.01 -13.82 -7.59
N LEU A 400 28.35 -13.28 -8.77
CA LEU A 400 29.23 -12.13 -8.89
C LEU A 400 28.60 -10.85 -8.32
N ILE A 401 27.31 -10.62 -8.55
CA ILE A 401 26.59 -9.48 -7.94
C ILE A 401 26.63 -9.60 -6.41
N ASP A 402 26.46 -10.81 -5.86
CA ASP A 402 26.56 -11.04 -4.41
C ASP A 402 27.96 -10.71 -3.86
N GLU A 403 29.00 -11.13 -4.57
CA GLU A 403 30.39 -10.82 -4.21
C GLU A 403 30.66 -9.31 -4.26
N LEU A 404 30.22 -8.64 -5.33
CA LEU A 404 30.41 -7.18 -5.48
C LEU A 404 29.58 -6.39 -4.46
N ALA A 405 28.36 -6.83 -4.13
CA ALA A 405 27.56 -6.23 -3.07
C ALA A 405 28.21 -6.37 -1.70
N PHE A 406 28.94 -7.47 -1.46
CA PHE A 406 29.74 -7.65 -0.27
C PHE A 406 30.99 -6.74 -0.25
N ASN A 407 31.68 -6.63 -1.39
CA ASN A 407 32.89 -5.81 -1.53
C ASN A 407 32.59 -4.30 -1.47
N PHE A 408 31.41 -3.89 -1.92
CA PHE A 408 30.96 -2.50 -1.95
C PHE A 408 29.71 -2.28 -1.05
N PRO A 409 29.84 -2.43 0.29
CA PRO A 409 28.70 -2.41 1.21
C PRO A 409 28.02 -1.03 1.33
N TYR A 410 28.65 0.01 0.79
CA TYR A 410 28.12 1.37 0.74
C TYR A 410 27.28 1.65 -0.53
N VAL A 411 27.12 0.67 -1.41
CA VAL A 411 26.36 0.75 -2.67
C VAL A 411 25.14 -0.19 -2.59
N VAL A 412 24.03 0.24 -3.20
CA VAL A 412 22.82 -0.59 -3.37
C VAL A 412 22.73 -1.06 -4.81
N PHE A 413 22.61 -2.37 -5.00
CA PHE A 413 22.41 -3.00 -6.30
C PHE A 413 20.91 -3.20 -6.53
N VAL A 414 20.39 -2.64 -7.62
CA VAL A 414 19.00 -2.72 -8.04
C VAL A 414 18.95 -3.56 -9.31
N VAL A 415 18.19 -4.65 -9.27
CA VAL A 415 18.13 -5.62 -10.38
C VAL A 415 16.70 -5.71 -10.89
N SER A 416 16.53 -5.64 -12.21
CA SER A 416 15.22 -5.86 -12.83
C SER A 416 14.73 -7.29 -12.59
N ALA A 417 13.44 -7.46 -12.28
CA ALA A 417 12.86 -8.80 -12.10
C ALA A 417 12.71 -9.59 -13.41
N GLY A 418 12.95 -8.94 -14.56
CA GLY A 418 12.73 -9.47 -15.89
C GLY A 418 11.30 -9.31 -16.39
N ASN A 419 11.15 -9.08 -17.70
CA ASN A 419 9.86 -8.93 -18.36
C ASN A 419 9.49 -10.25 -19.08
N GLN A 420 8.38 -10.87 -18.68
CA GLN A 420 7.83 -12.04 -19.36
C GLN A 420 6.58 -11.62 -20.13
N SER A 421 6.54 -11.93 -21.43
CA SER A 421 5.34 -11.67 -22.22
C SER A 421 4.17 -12.51 -21.69
N PRO A 422 2.97 -11.93 -21.46
CA PRO A 422 1.77 -12.69 -21.14
C PRO A 422 1.45 -13.75 -22.20
N LEU A 423 1.90 -13.53 -23.44
CA LEU A 423 1.77 -14.48 -24.56
C LEU A 423 2.62 -15.75 -24.37
N ASN A 424 3.65 -15.73 -23.53
CA ASN A 424 4.42 -16.93 -23.20
C ASN A 424 3.58 -17.97 -22.42
N PHE A 425 2.40 -17.59 -21.91
CA PHE A 425 1.44 -18.48 -21.26
C PHE A 425 0.27 -18.91 -22.17
N TYR A 426 0.07 -18.23 -23.31
CA TYR A 426 -1.02 -18.51 -24.24
C TYR A 426 -0.47 -18.73 -25.65
N ILE A 427 -0.53 -19.98 -26.13
CA ILE A 427 -0.30 -20.28 -27.55
C ILE A 427 -1.49 -19.70 -28.34
N LEU A 428 -1.40 -18.43 -28.71
CA LEU A 428 -2.28 -17.82 -29.70
C LEU A 428 -1.41 -17.07 -30.70
N SER A 429 -1.41 -17.60 -31.91
CA SER A 429 -0.74 -17.08 -33.08
C SER A 429 -1.16 -15.63 -33.39
N ARG A 430 -0.15 -14.78 -33.59
CA ARG A 430 -0.17 -13.49 -34.30
C ARG A 430 -1.15 -12.43 -33.80
N ILE A 431 -0.62 -11.49 -33.00
CA ILE A 431 -0.94 -10.06 -33.12
C ILE A 431 0.38 -9.29 -33.04
N CYS A 432 0.54 -8.32 -33.94
CA CYS A 432 1.74 -7.52 -34.19
C CYS A 432 2.23 -6.78 -32.93
N CYS A 433 3.53 -6.88 -32.64
CA CYS A 433 4.17 -6.26 -31.48
C CYS A 433 4.70 -4.88 -31.86
N CYS A 434 4.04 -3.81 -31.42
CA CYS A 434 4.68 -2.50 -31.26
C CYS A 434 5.18 -2.40 -29.82
N TRP A 435 6.43 -1.98 -29.70
CA TRP A 435 7.14 -1.76 -28.45
C TRP A 435 6.34 -0.90 -27.47
N GLY A 436 6.28 -1.37 -26.21
CA GLY A 436 5.76 -0.62 -25.07
C GLY A 436 6.33 -1.22 -23.80
N GLN A 437 7.58 -0.88 -23.48
CA GLN A 437 8.14 -1.14 -22.16
C GLN A 437 7.84 0.08 -21.28
N ILE A 438 7.04 -0.12 -20.24
CA ILE A 438 6.74 0.89 -19.23
C ILE A 438 7.59 0.56 -17.99
N ILE A 439 8.58 1.40 -17.71
CA ILE A 439 9.44 1.25 -16.54
C ILE A 439 8.86 2.09 -15.39
N LEU A 440 8.39 1.43 -14.32
CA LEU A 440 7.80 2.12 -13.16
C LEU A 440 8.83 2.23 -12.00
N PHE A 441 9.54 3.36 -11.90
CA PHE A 441 10.46 3.68 -10.80
C PHE A 441 9.78 4.51 -9.69
N TYR A 442 8.83 3.92 -8.94
CA TYR A 442 8.11 4.65 -7.87
C TYR A 442 8.72 4.50 -6.46
N GLN A 443 9.66 3.57 -6.24
CA GLN A 443 10.08 3.19 -4.88
C GLN A 443 11.40 3.80 -4.35
N LEU A 444 12.24 4.42 -5.17
CA LEU A 444 13.56 4.89 -4.72
C LEU A 444 13.53 6.18 -3.87
N LYS A 445 12.58 7.09 -4.12
CA LYS A 445 12.54 8.41 -3.48
C LYS A 445 12.27 8.35 -1.96
N THR A 446 11.47 7.37 -1.51
CA THR A 446 11.09 7.22 -0.09
C THR A 446 12.22 6.64 0.76
N PHE A 447 13.11 5.84 0.17
CA PHE A 447 14.20 5.18 0.89
C PHE A 447 15.37 6.14 1.20
N MET A 448 15.65 7.08 0.30
CA MET A 448 16.71 8.09 0.46
C MET A 448 16.50 9.00 1.68
N ARG A 449 15.25 9.21 2.14
CA ARG A 449 14.94 10.05 3.31
C ARG A 449 15.08 9.34 4.67
N GLN A 450 15.10 8.01 4.73
CA GLN A 450 15.02 7.27 6.00
C GLN A 450 16.35 6.74 6.52
N ARG A 451 17.44 6.86 5.75
CA ARG A 451 18.71 6.17 6.07
C ARG A 451 19.76 7.08 6.73
N THR A 452 19.39 7.76 7.82
CA THR A 452 20.38 8.33 8.76
C THR A 452 20.55 7.52 10.04
N ARG A 453 19.79 6.43 10.26
CA ARG A 453 19.95 5.57 11.45
C ARG A 453 19.59 4.10 11.19
N LYS A 454 20.57 3.23 10.89
CA LYS A 454 20.71 1.83 11.40
C LYS A 454 21.83 1.04 10.71
N LYS A 455 22.33 0.03 11.44
CA LYS A 455 23.60 -0.73 11.32
C LYS A 455 23.89 -1.40 9.96
N PRO A 456 25.17 -1.71 9.64
CA PRO A 456 25.65 -2.08 8.32
C PRO A 456 26.08 -3.55 8.26
N ASN A 457 25.20 -4.51 7.94
CA ASN A 457 25.69 -5.90 7.75
C ASN A 457 24.85 -6.84 6.87
N ASN A 458 23.86 -6.34 6.11
CA ASN A 458 23.18 -7.16 5.10
C ASN A 458 23.24 -6.42 3.75
N ALA A 459 23.68 -7.11 2.68
CA ALA A 459 23.45 -6.67 1.31
C ALA A 459 21.93 -6.55 1.09
N ILE A 460 21.48 -5.39 0.61
CA ILE A 460 20.06 -5.13 0.34
C ILE A 460 19.86 -5.15 -1.16
N TYR A 461 19.08 -6.12 -1.62
CA TYR A 461 18.60 -6.20 -3.00
C TYR A 461 17.20 -5.60 -3.06
N ILE A 462 16.97 -4.71 -4.04
CA ILE A 462 15.63 -4.23 -4.36
C ILE A 462 15.29 -4.82 -5.73
N PHE A 463 14.34 -5.76 -5.76
CA PHE A 463 13.74 -6.26 -6.99
C PHE A 463 12.57 -5.36 -7.37
N VAL A 464 12.65 -4.73 -8.53
CA VAL A 464 11.57 -3.91 -9.08
C VAL A 464 10.86 -4.72 -10.16
N ALA A 465 9.56 -4.98 -9.95
CA ALA A 465 8.69 -5.53 -10.99
C ALA A 465 8.37 -4.42 -11.99
N MET A 466 8.77 -4.60 -13.25
CA MET A 466 8.34 -3.77 -14.36
C MET A 466 7.09 -4.43 -14.95
N ALA A 467 6.02 -3.66 -15.11
CA ALA A 467 4.69 -4.16 -15.52
C ALA A 467 4.41 -3.83 -16.97
#